data_AF-A0B745-F1
#
_entry.id   AF-A0B745-F1
#
_cell.length_a   1.000
_cell.length_b   1.000
_cell.length_c   1.000
_cell.angle_alpha   90.00
_cell.angle_beta   90.00
_cell.angle_gamma   90.00
#
_symmetry.space_group_name_H-M   'P 1'
#
loop_
_entity.id
_entity.type
_entity.pdbx_description
1 polymer ?
#
loop_
_entity_poly.entity_id
_entity_poly.type
_entity_poly.pdbx_seq_one_letter_code
_entity_poly.pdbx_strand_id
1 'polypeptide(L)'
;MMFRQNKEWISASEIAEYAYCSLAWYQGRMGVRPSGHMRRDLREGKEMHRAAGTSLSRSRFLEKISGILRVAGGLLMLLSVIGWFAHE
;
A
#
# COMPACT_ATOMS: atom_id res chain seq x y z
N MET A 1 15.94 8.62 -5.21
CA MET A 1 15.70 8.25 -6.62
C MET A 1 15.41 9.51 -7.39
N MET A 2 16.39 9.96 -8.16
CA MET A 2 16.17 10.73 -9.39
C MET A 2 15.24 9.83 -10.21
N PHE A 3 14.03 10.28 -10.56
CA PHE A 3 13.22 9.53 -11.52
C PHE A 3 14.10 9.42 -12.76
N ARG A 4 14.62 8.23 -13.04
CA ARG A 4 15.32 7.97 -14.30
C ARG A 4 14.21 8.04 -15.33
N GLN A 5 14.02 9.23 -15.89
CA GLN A 5 12.96 9.49 -16.84
C GLN A 5 13.25 8.69 -18.08
N ASN A 6 12.56 7.56 -18.21
CA ASN A 6 12.51 6.86 -19.46
C ASN A 6 11.55 7.65 -20.34
N LYS A 7 12.05 8.33 -21.38
CA LYS A 7 11.23 9.23 -22.22
C LYS A 7 10.00 8.51 -22.82
N GLU A 8 10.06 7.20 -22.96
CA GLU A 8 9.03 6.36 -23.58
C GLU A 8 7.85 5.99 -22.66
N TRP A 9 8.00 6.03 -21.33
CA TRP A 9 6.98 5.52 -20.40
C TRP A 9 6.59 6.59 -19.38
N ILE A 10 5.29 6.76 -19.13
CA ILE A 10 4.76 7.64 -18.08
C ILE A 10 4.39 6.78 -16.87
N SER A 11 4.99 7.05 -15.72
CA SER A 11 4.64 6.39 -14.46
C SER A 11 3.34 6.93 -13.85
N ALA A 12 2.67 6.15 -12.98
CA ALA A 12 1.50 6.63 -12.25
C ALA A 12 1.78 7.91 -11.43
N SER A 13 3.00 8.03 -10.90
CA SER A 13 3.45 9.25 -10.20
C SER A 13 3.56 10.45 -11.14
N GLU A 14 4.00 10.27 -12.38
CA GLU A 14 4.01 11.34 -13.39
C GLU A 14 2.60 11.76 -13.81
N ILE A 15 1.66 10.82 -13.90
CA ILE A 15 0.25 11.16 -14.18
C ILE A 15 -0.33 12.01 -13.05
N ALA A 16 -0.08 11.62 -11.79
CA ALA A 16 -0.50 12.41 -10.64
C ALA A 16 0.17 13.79 -10.60
N GLU A 17 1.45 13.88 -10.95
CA GLU A 17 2.17 15.16 -11.04
C GLU A 17 1.62 16.05 -12.16
N TYR A 18 1.30 15.50 -13.33
CA TYR A 18 0.67 16.23 -14.41
C TYR A 18 -0.72 16.76 -14.02
N ALA A 19 -1.53 15.93 -13.36
CA ALA A 19 -2.85 16.33 -12.87
C ALA A 19 -2.78 17.42 -11.80
N TYR A 20 -1.74 17.41 -10.95
CA TYR A 20 -1.51 18.44 -9.94
C TYR A 20 -0.97 19.74 -10.56
N CYS A 21 0.09 19.65 -11.36
CA CYS A 21 0.71 20.78 -12.05
C CYS A 21 1.45 20.31 -13.32
N SER A 22 0.79 20.48 -14.47
CA SER A 22 1.33 20.13 -15.79
C SER A 22 2.66 20.83 -16.11
N LEU A 23 2.84 22.07 -15.64
CA LEU A 23 4.09 22.82 -15.83
C LEU A 23 5.24 22.21 -15.03
N ALA A 24 5.01 21.80 -13.78
CA ALA A 24 6.02 21.13 -12.96
C ALA A 24 6.42 19.78 -13.58
N TRP A 25 5.43 19.01 -14.06
CA TRP A 25 5.66 17.77 -14.80
C TRP A 25 6.53 18.00 -16.05
N TYR A 26 6.21 19.03 -16.85
CA TYR A 26 6.97 19.37 -18.06
C TYR A 26 8.42 19.78 -17.73
N GLN A 27 8.62 20.63 -16.72
CA GLN A 27 9.95 21.03 -16.26
C GLN A 27 10.76 19.81 -15.77
N GLY A 28 10.11 18.89 -15.06
CA GLY A 28 10.68 17.61 -14.67
C GLY A 28 11.15 16.81 -15.89
N ARG A 29 10.30 16.69 -16.93
CA ARG A 29 10.59 16.07 -18.24
C ARG A 29 11.80 16.68 -18.97
N MET A 30 12.05 17.96 -18.73
CA MET A 30 13.20 18.70 -19.26
C MET A 30 14.47 18.57 -18.40
N GLY A 31 14.41 17.83 -17.29
CA GLY A 31 15.53 17.60 -16.38
C GLY A 31 15.75 18.70 -15.34
N VAL A 32 14.80 19.64 -15.19
CA VAL A 32 14.85 20.69 -14.18
C VAL A 32 14.70 20.06 -12.79
N ARG A 33 15.62 20.38 -11.88
CA ARG A 33 15.61 19.80 -10.54
C ARG A 33 14.73 20.61 -9.59
N PRO A 34 13.93 19.95 -8.74
CA PRO A 34 13.23 20.62 -7.66
C PRO A 34 14.18 21.35 -6.72
N SER A 35 13.70 22.48 -6.19
CA SER A 35 14.35 23.25 -5.12
C SER A 35 14.58 22.38 -3.87
N GLY A 36 15.48 22.83 -2.99
CA GLY A 36 15.91 22.07 -1.81
C GLY A 36 14.76 21.65 -0.88
N HIS A 37 13.80 22.54 -0.64
CA HIS A 37 12.63 22.26 0.20
C HIS A 37 11.75 21.15 -0.40
N MET A 38 11.43 21.25 -1.69
CA MET A 38 10.55 20.31 -2.39
C MET A 38 11.18 18.90 -2.43
N ARG A 39 12.51 18.84 -2.49
CA ARG A 39 13.26 17.57 -2.45
C ARG A 39 13.15 16.86 -1.10
N ARG A 40 13.03 17.61 0.00
CA ARG A 40 12.81 17.07 1.35
C ARG A 40 11.40 16.51 1.46
N ASP A 41 10.39 17.28 1.05
CA ASP A 41 8.98 16.87 1.12
C ASP A 41 8.73 15.62 0.27
N LEU A 42 9.34 15.55 -0.93
CA LEU A 42 9.32 14.35 -1.78
C LEU A 42 10.00 13.14 -1.14
N ARG A 43 10.98 13.32 -0.27
CA ARG A 43 11.63 12.20 0.45
C ARG A 43 10.72 11.70 1.57
N GLU A 44 10.15 12.62 2.34
CA GLU A 44 9.22 12.32 3.43
C GLU A 44 7.96 11.61 2.92
N GLY A 45 7.37 12.11 1.83
CA GLY A 45 6.23 11.45 1.18
C GLY A 45 6.55 10.02 0.70
N LYS A 46 7.79 9.74 0.27
CA LYS A 46 8.23 8.37 -0.11
C LYS A 46 8.38 7.46 1.09
N GLU A 47 8.91 7.98 2.19
CA GLU A 47 9.04 7.23 3.44
C GLU A 47 7.65 6.85 3.97
N MET A 48 6.71 7.79 3.94
CA MET A 48 5.31 7.51 4.26
C MET A 48 4.68 6.47 3.33
N HIS A 49 4.91 6.57 2.01
CA HIS A 49 4.37 5.59 1.07
C HIS A 49 4.93 4.18 1.29
N ARG A 50 6.21 4.07 1.62
CA ARG A 50 6.85 2.79 1.97
C ARG A 50 6.29 2.24 3.29
N ALA A 51 6.14 3.09 4.29
CA ALA A 51 5.56 2.71 5.57
C ALA A 51 4.09 2.26 5.43
N ALA A 52 3.32 2.90 4.56
CA ALA A 52 1.96 2.46 4.22
C ALA A 52 1.97 1.08 3.53
N GLY A 53 2.90 0.85 2.59
CA GLY A 53 3.07 -0.44 1.93
C GLY A 53 3.37 -1.59 2.90
N THR A 54 4.24 -1.36 3.90
CA THR A 54 4.57 -2.36 4.94
C THR A 54 3.44 -2.55 5.95
N SER A 55 2.70 -1.49 6.28
CA SER A 55 1.52 -1.59 7.14
C SER A 55 0.42 -2.44 6.47
N LEU A 56 0.15 -2.20 5.18
CA LEU A 56 -0.84 -2.95 4.41
C LEU A 56 -0.50 -4.43 4.27
N SER A 57 0.79 -4.78 4.13
CA SER A 57 1.19 -6.19 4.08
C SER A 57 0.94 -6.90 5.41
N ARG A 58 1.21 -6.23 6.55
CA ARG A 58 0.90 -6.73 7.89
C ARG A 58 -0.61 -6.88 8.10
N SER A 59 -1.42 -5.92 7.67
CA SER A 59 -2.89 -6.02 7.74
C SER A 59 -3.42 -7.21 6.94
N ARG A 60 -2.90 -7.45 5.72
CA ARG A 60 -3.28 -8.64 4.92
C ARG A 60 -2.90 -9.95 5.59
N PHE A 61 -1.76 -9.99 6.28
CA PHE A 61 -1.35 -11.17 7.04
C PHE A 61 -2.28 -11.43 8.23
N LEU A 62 -2.64 -10.38 8.97
CA LEU A 62 -3.59 -10.48 10.09
C LEU A 62 -5.00 -10.88 9.62
N GLU A 63 -5.47 -10.40 8.48
CA GLU A 63 -6.75 -10.82 7.89
C GLU A 63 -6.76 -12.32 7.56
N LYS A 64 -5.66 -12.85 7.01
CA LYS A 64 -5.53 -14.30 6.77
C LYS A 64 -5.62 -15.10 8.07
N ILE A 65 -4.92 -14.65 9.11
CA ILE A 65 -4.99 -15.29 10.44
C ILE A 65 -6.41 -15.22 11.00
N SER A 66 -7.07 -14.07 10.91
CA SER A 66 -8.45 -13.90 11.35
C SER A 66 -9.39 -14.90 10.66
N GLY A 67 -9.24 -15.10 9.35
CA GLY A 67 -10.01 -16.10 8.61
C GLY A 67 -9.84 -17.51 9.15
N ILE A 68 -8.59 -17.94 9.43
CA ILE A 68 -8.29 -19.26 10.00
C ILE A 68 -8.94 -19.41 11.38
N LEU A 69 -8.79 -18.41 12.25
CA LEU A 69 -9.36 -18.44 13.60
C LEU A 69 -10.89 -18.50 13.57
N ARG A 70 -11.55 -17.79 12.65
CA ARG A 70 -13.01 -17.84 12.49
C ARG A 70 -13.49 -19.25 12.12
N VAL A 71 -12.81 -19.90 11.17
CA VAL A 71 -13.15 -21.27 10.75
C VAL A 71 -12.91 -22.26 11.88
N ALA A 72 -11.75 -22.20 12.54
CA ALA A 72 -11.44 -23.08 13.66
C ALA A 72 -12.42 -22.91 14.83
N GLY A 73 -12.76 -21.67 15.19
CA GLY A 73 -13.75 -21.38 16.23
C GLY A 73 -15.14 -21.90 15.86
N GLY A 74 -15.58 -21.71 14.62
CA GLY A 74 -16.86 -22.23 14.13
C GLY A 74 -16.93 -23.76 14.18
N LEU A 75 -15.86 -24.45 13.78
CA LEU A 75 -15.77 -25.92 13.86
C LEU A 75 -15.83 -26.42 15.30
N LEU A 76 -15.07 -25.80 16.22
CA LEU A 76 -15.09 -26.17 17.64
C LEU A 76 -16.47 -25.98 18.24
N MET A 77 -17.14 -24.87 17.92
CA MET A 77 -18.49 -24.61 18.37
C MET A 77 -19.47 -25.67 17.85
N LEU A 78 -19.40 -26.00 16.57
CA LEU A 78 -20.25 -27.03 15.96
C LEU A 78 -20.02 -28.42 16.58
N LEU A 79 -18.76 -28.80 16.81
CA LEU A 79 -18.41 -30.06 17.47
C LEU A 79 -18.90 -30.11 18.93
N SER A 80 -18.82 -28.99 19.66
CA SER A 80 -19.33 -28.93 21.04
C SER A 80 -20.84 -29.12 21.10
N VAL A 81 -21.58 -28.54 20.16
CA VAL A 81 -23.04 -28.72 20.06
C VAL A 81 -23.38 -30.16 19.71
N ILE A 82 -22.71 -30.76 18.72
CA ILE A 82 -22.93 -32.16 18.35
C ILE A 82 -22.59 -33.10 19.50
N GLY A 83 -21.46 -32.87 20.17
CA GLY A 83 -21.03 -33.66 21.32
C GLY A 83 -22.01 -33.59 22.49
N TRP A 84 -22.63 -32.43 22.71
CA TRP A 84 -23.70 -32.27 23.69
C TRP A 84 -24.91 -33.15 23.35
N PHE A 85 -25.44 -33.04 22.13
CA PHE A 85 -26.59 -33.83 21.68
C PHE A 85 -26.32 -35.33 21.58
N ALA A 86 -25.07 -35.74 21.38
CA ALA A 86 -24.69 -37.15 21.33
C ALA A 86 -24.58 -37.81 22.72
N HIS A 87 -24.59 -37.01 23.79
CA HIS A 87 -24.45 -37.48 25.17
C HIS A 87 -25.78 -37.39 25.96
N GLU A 88 -26.84 -36.86 25.35
CA GLU A 88 -28.24 -36.94 25.82
C GLU A 88 -28.95 -38.16 25.20
#